data_AF-A0A0D2ZZI5-F1
#
_entry.id   AF-A0A0D2ZZI5-F1
#
_cell.length_a   1.000
_cell.length_b   1.000
_cell.length_c   1.000
_cell.angle_alpha   90.00
_cell.angle_beta   90.00
_cell.angle_gamma   90.00
#
_symmetry.space_group_name_H-M   'P 1'
#
loop_
_entity.id
_entity.type
_entity.pdbx_description
1 polymer ?
#
loop_
_entity_poly.entity_id
_entity_poly.type
_entity_poly.pdbx_seq_one_letter_code
_entity_poly.pdbx_strand_id
1 'polypeptide(L)'
;MYSKRDETFSMPASRGHYIGSWDLGRHMKEPKIQMLRLPDEAPIPEMTEKKWQRLESCCTKQHYLVESLHTDETFMVKWYTESHPIANNLWDHFLVLKIDKEGNAVYTKDIGHLCILLS
;
A
#
# COMPACT_ATOMS: atom_id res chain seq x y z
N MET A 1 4.20 9.86 -3.67
CA MET A 1 5.12 10.09 -2.54
C MET A 1 6.48 10.47 -3.10
N TYR A 2 7.19 11.42 -2.50
CA TYR A 2 8.62 11.62 -2.79
C TYR A 2 9.43 10.74 -1.83
N SER A 3 10.17 9.77 -2.36
CA SER A 3 11.09 8.91 -1.58
C SER A 3 12.37 9.68 -1.34
N LYS A 4 12.70 9.95 -0.08
CA LYS A 4 13.98 10.61 0.26
C LYS A 4 15.15 9.65 0.12
N ARG A 5 14.93 8.37 0.43
CA ARG A 5 15.95 7.32 0.30
C ARG A 5 16.42 7.16 -1.14
N ASP A 6 15.47 7.17 -2.08
CA ASP A 6 15.75 6.89 -3.49
C ASP A 6 15.83 8.17 -4.34
N GLU A 7 15.59 9.35 -3.74
CA GLU A 7 15.52 10.67 -4.41
C GLU A 7 14.55 10.72 -5.61
N THR A 8 13.51 9.89 -5.60
CA THR A 8 12.55 9.76 -6.70
C THR A 8 11.11 10.01 -6.26
N PHE A 9 10.27 10.36 -7.22
CA PHE A 9 8.83 10.35 -7.02
C PHE A 9 8.31 8.94 -7.28
N SER A 10 7.65 8.34 -6.29
CA SER A 10 7.08 6.99 -6.39
C SER A 10 5.56 7.02 -6.21
N MET A 11 4.86 6.19 -6.98
CA MET A 11 3.43 5.99 -6.83
C MET A 11 3.05 4.52 -7.03
N PRO A 12 2.06 4.03 -6.26
CA PRO A 12 1.49 2.72 -6.52
C PRO A 12 0.62 2.76 -7.78
N ALA A 13 0.66 1.69 -8.56
CA ALA A 13 -0.29 1.48 -9.65
C ALA A 13 -1.71 1.26 -9.10
N SER A 14 -2.71 1.42 -9.97
CA SER A 14 -4.08 0.98 -9.66
C SER A 14 -4.06 -0.49 -9.22
N ARG A 15 -4.74 -0.80 -8.11
CA ARG A 15 -4.71 -2.09 -7.36
C ARG A 15 -3.49 -2.36 -6.48
N GLY A 16 -2.44 -1.54 -6.55
CA GLY A 16 -1.27 -1.61 -5.69
C GLY A 16 -0.42 -2.87 -5.91
N HIS A 17 -0.32 -3.35 -7.16
CA HIS A 17 0.56 -4.47 -7.54
C HIS A 17 1.92 -4.03 -8.10
N TYR A 18 2.03 -2.77 -8.50
CA TYR A 18 3.28 -2.20 -9.01
C TYR A 18 3.55 -0.88 -8.33
N ILE A 19 4.83 -0.51 -8.29
CA ILE A 19 5.30 0.84 -7.95
C ILE A 19 6.04 1.38 -9.16
N GLY A 20 5.61 2.52 -9.65
CA GLY A 20 6.40 3.33 -10.57
C GLY A 20 7.24 4.32 -9.79
N SER A 21 8.50 4.50 -10.18
CA SER A 21 9.38 5.52 -9.61
C SER A 21 10.05 6.33 -10.72
N TRP A 22 10.02 7.66 -10.59
CA TRP A 22 10.54 8.61 -11.56
C TRP A 22 11.61 9.49 -10.91
N ASP A 23 12.80 9.47 -11.50
CA ASP A 23 13.77 10.56 -11.34
C ASP A 23 13.36 11.67 -12.31
N LEU A 24 12.82 12.77 -11.79
CA LEU A 24 12.36 13.90 -12.61
C LEU A 24 13.50 14.64 -13.31
N GLY A 25 14.74 14.51 -12.83
CA GLY A 25 15.92 15.16 -13.41
C GLY A 25 16.56 14.35 -14.55
N ARG A 26 16.46 13.02 -14.53
CA ARG A 26 17.17 12.15 -15.49
C ARG A 26 16.28 11.21 -16.29
N HIS A 27 15.28 10.60 -15.66
CA HIS A 27 14.54 9.47 -16.23
C HIS A 27 13.01 9.69 -16.15
N MET A 28 12.55 10.91 -16.47
CA MET A 28 11.12 11.24 -16.41
C MET A 28 10.26 10.42 -17.38
N LYS A 29 10.80 10.02 -18.54
CA LYS A 29 10.06 9.25 -19.55
C LYS A 29 10.17 7.74 -19.39
N GLU A 30 11.08 7.27 -18.54
CA GLU A 30 11.41 5.86 -18.37
C GLU A 30 11.37 5.52 -16.88
N PRO A 31 10.18 5.36 -16.28
CA PRO A 31 10.08 5.02 -14.88
C PRO A 31 10.68 3.66 -14.57
N LYS A 32 11.28 3.53 -13.40
CA LYS A 32 11.55 2.24 -12.80
C LYS A 32 10.23 1.63 -12.34
N ILE A 33 9.87 0.50 -12.92
CA ILE A 33 8.67 -0.26 -12.53
C ILE A 33 9.12 -1.43 -11.65
N GLN A 34 8.62 -1.47 -10.43
CA GLN A 34 8.81 -2.58 -9.50
C GLN A 34 7.49 -3.33 -9.33
N MET A 35 7.50 -4.64 -9.56
CA MET A 35 6.36 -5.51 -9.28
C MET A 35 6.40 -5.96 -7.83
N LEU A 36 5.28 -5.77 -7.12
CA LEU A 36 5.14 -6.22 -5.75
C LEU A 36 4.71 -7.68 -5.71
N ARG A 37 5.42 -8.48 -4.91
CA ARG A 37 5.19 -9.92 -4.77
C ARG A 37 4.73 -10.21 -3.36
N LEU A 38 3.72 -11.06 -3.22
CA LEU A 38 3.33 -11.63 -1.93
C LEU A 38 4.11 -12.93 -1.77
N PRO A 39 5.04 -13.03 -0.80
CA PRO A 39 5.77 -14.28 -0.58
C PRO A 39 4.82 -15.37 -0.11
N ASP A 40 5.01 -16.60 -0.60
CA ASP A 40 4.22 -17.77 -0.19
C ASP A 40 4.33 -18.03 1.33
N GLU A 41 5.49 -17.70 1.91
CA GLU A 41 5.79 -17.87 3.34
C GLU A 41 5.18 -16.77 4.23
N ALA A 42 4.69 -15.69 3.64
CA ALA A 42 4.09 -14.56 4.36
C ALA A 42 2.72 -14.20 3.78
N PRO A 43 1.76 -15.15 3.80
CA PRO A 43 0.43 -14.90 3.25
C PRO A 43 -0.24 -13.78 4.03
N ILE A 44 -1.08 -13.01 3.34
CA ILE A 44 -2.04 -12.14 4.01
C ILE A 44 -2.85 -13.06 4.94
N PRO A 45 -3.02 -12.73 6.24
CA PRO A 45 -3.67 -13.61 7.20
C PRO A 45 -4.98 -14.11 6.63
N GLU A 46 -5.29 -15.38 6.87
CA GLU A 46 -6.53 -15.99 6.41
C GLU A 46 -7.72 -15.12 6.83
N MET A 47 -8.18 -14.33 5.87
CA MET A 47 -9.41 -13.60 5.96
C MET A 47 -10.51 -14.55 5.51
N THR A 48 -11.62 -14.56 6.25
CA THR A 48 -12.79 -15.33 5.84
C THR A 48 -13.22 -14.89 4.43
N GLU A 49 -13.71 -15.83 3.64
CA GLU A 49 -14.18 -15.56 2.26
C GLU A 49 -15.17 -14.39 2.21
N LYS A 50 -16.06 -14.29 3.19
CA LYS A 50 -16.99 -13.16 3.35
C LYS A 50 -16.29 -11.81 3.48
N LYS A 51 -15.16 -11.75 4.20
CA LYS A 51 -14.41 -10.51 4.39
C LYS A 51 -13.67 -10.12 3.11
N TRP A 52 -13.17 -11.11 2.34
CA TRP A 52 -12.61 -10.86 1.01
C TRP A 52 -13.65 -10.31 0.04
N GLN A 53 -14.81 -10.97 -0.05
CA GLN A 53 -15.93 -10.51 -0.89
C GLN A 53 -16.35 -9.08 -0.52
N ARG A 54 -16.37 -8.73 0.77
CA ARG A 54 -16.66 -7.37 1.24
C ARG A 54 -15.60 -6.36 0.80
N LEU A 55 -14.30 -6.69 0.87
CA LEU A 55 -13.24 -5.82 0.35
C LEU A 55 -13.37 -5.59 -1.16
N GLU A 56 -13.74 -6.63 -1.90
CA GLU A 56 -13.96 -6.54 -3.33
C GLU A 56 -15.17 -5.68 -3.69
N SER A 57 -16.23 -5.70 -2.88
CA SER A 57 -17.43 -4.87 -3.09
C SER A 57 -17.31 -3.42 -2.63
N CYS A 58 -16.25 -3.06 -1.89
CA CYS A 58 -16.04 -1.69 -1.41
C CYS A 58 -16.04 -0.67 -2.56
N CYS A 59 -16.75 0.44 -2.35
CA CYS A 59 -16.90 1.51 -3.33
C CYS A 59 -15.63 2.34 -3.51
N THR A 60 -14.75 2.39 -2.51
CA THR A 60 -13.47 3.12 -2.61
C THR A 60 -12.31 2.24 -2.17
N LYS A 61 -11.25 2.25 -2.97
CA LYS A 61 -10.02 1.46 -2.80
C LYS A 61 -8.82 2.35 -3.07
N GLN A 62 -8.28 2.95 -2.03
CA GLN A 62 -7.12 3.82 -2.12
C GLN A 62 -5.85 3.04 -1.77
N HIS A 63 -4.75 3.42 -2.41
CA HIS A 63 -3.45 2.80 -2.23
C HIS A 63 -2.44 3.90 -1.94
N TYR A 64 -1.85 3.87 -0.76
CA TYR A 64 -0.88 4.85 -0.32
C TYR A 64 0.48 4.17 -0.20
N LEU A 65 1.49 4.83 -0.72
CA LEU A 65 2.88 4.49 -0.44
C LEU A 65 3.37 5.44 0.65
N VAL A 66 3.95 4.87 1.70
CA VAL A 66 4.43 5.60 2.88
C VAL A 66 5.86 5.18 3.16
N GLU A 67 6.72 6.13 3.47
CA GLU A 67 8.12 5.90 3.84
C GLU A 67 8.36 6.43 5.25
N SER A 68 9.02 5.64 6.07
CA SER A 68 9.48 6.04 7.40
C SER A 68 10.78 6.83 7.28
N LEU A 69 10.81 8.02 7.87
CA LEU A 69 12.01 8.87 7.92
C LEU A 69 13.10 8.34 8.86
N HIS A 70 12.75 7.44 9.79
CA HIS A 70 13.65 7.00 10.86
C HIS A 70 14.19 5.58 10.64
N THR A 71 13.48 4.77 9.87
CA THR A 71 13.79 3.33 9.71
C THR A 71 14.07 2.93 8.26
N ASP A 72 13.97 3.86 7.31
CA ASP A 72 14.06 3.63 5.86
C ASP A 72 13.07 2.56 5.33
N GLU A 73 12.07 2.22 6.14
CA GLU A 73 11.04 1.26 5.82
C GLU A 73 10.00 1.88 4.89
N THR A 74 9.53 1.08 3.95
CA THR A 74 8.46 1.47 3.03
C THR A 74 7.24 0.59 3.26
N PHE A 75 6.06 1.20 3.28
CA PHE A 75 4.79 0.53 3.48
C PHE A 75 3.81 0.88 2.36
N MET A 76 3.07 -0.12 1.90
CA MET A 76 1.85 0.06 1.11
C MET A 76 0.65 -0.06 2.05
N VAL A 77 -0.17 0.99 2.10
CA VAL A 77 -1.44 0.96 2.81
C VAL A 77 -2.57 0.90 1.79
N LYS A 78 -3.32 -0.20 1.79
CA LYS A 78 -4.56 -0.31 1.05
C LYS A 78 -5.71 0.05 1.97
N TRP A 79 -6.43 1.12 1.65
CA TRP A 79 -7.58 1.58 2.40
C TRP A 79 -8.85 1.28 1.60
N TYR A 80 -9.71 0.47 2.20
CA TYR A 80 -10.99 0.07 1.66
C TYR A 80 -12.08 0.74 2.49
N THR A 81 -12.96 1.48 1.83
CA THR A 81 -14.10 2.11 2.49
C THR A 81 -15.41 1.63 1.88
N GLU A 82 -16.37 1.43 2.76
CA GLU A 82 -17.73 1.10 2.40
C GLU A 82 -18.67 2.02 3.17
N SER A 83 -19.38 2.88 2.45
CA SER A 83 -20.42 3.73 3.00
C SER A 83 -21.79 3.12 2.72
N HIS A 84 -22.59 2.91 3.76
CA HIS A 84 -24.01 2.56 3.63
C HIS A 84 -24.88 3.77 4.00
N PRO A 85 -25.32 4.59 3.04
CA PRO A 85 -26.00 5.87 3.32
C PRO A 85 -27.28 5.69 4.15
N ILE A 86 -28.01 4.60 3.90
CA ILE A 86 -29.29 4.29 4.55
C ILE A 86 -29.09 3.89 6.02
N ALA A 87 -27.97 3.23 6.34
CA ALA A 87 -27.68 2.73 7.68
C ALA A 87 -26.78 3.66 8.49
N ASN A 88 -26.34 4.80 7.91
CA ASN A 88 -25.34 5.71 8.46
C ASN A 88 -24.10 5.02 9.03
N ASN A 89 -23.69 3.92 8.39
CA ASN A 89 -22.55 3.11 8.81
C ASN A 89 -21.41 3.30 7.80
N LEU A 90 -20.26 3.73 8.32
CA LEU A 90 -18.99 3.75 7.60
C LEU A 90 -18.15 2.56 8.09
N TRP A 91 -17.66 1.76 7.14
CA TRP A 91 -16.73 0.69 7.44
C TRP A 91 -15.41 0.96 6.74
N ASP A 92 -14.36 1.10 7.54
CA ASP A 92 -12.99 1.27 7.07
C ASP A 92 -12.18 0.00 7.32
N HIS A 93 -11.41 -0.40 6.31
CA HIS A 93 -10.45 -1.47 6.43
C HIS A 93 -9.10 -1.10 5.86
N PHE A 94 -8.05 -1.35 6.63
CA PHE A 94 -6.68 -1.08 6.24
C PHE A 94 -5.90 -2.39 6.13
N LEU A 95 -5.27 -2.58 4.98
CA LEU A 95 -4.27 -3.62 4.76
C LEU A 95 -2.90 -2.94 4.66
N VAL A 96 -2.01 -3.23 5.59
CA VAL A 96 -0.65 -2.67 5.61
C VAL A 96 0.33 -3.75 5.17
N LEU A 97 1.10 -3.46 4.13
CA LEU A 97 2.15 -4.32 3.61
C LEU A 97 3.48 -3.60 3.76
N LYS A 98 4.44 -4.21 4.45
CA LYS A 98 5.83 -3.76 4.48
C LYS A 98 6.51 -4.22 3.18
N ILE A 99 7.18 -3.29 2.50
CA ILE A 99 7.85 -3.55 1.22
C ILE A 99 9.36 -3.59 1.45
N ASP A 100 10.01 -4.66 1.02
CA ASP A 100 11.47 -4.76 1.01
C ASP A 100 12.09 -4.26 -0.30
N LYS A 101 13.42 -4.33 -0.40
CA LYS A 101 14.17 -3.79 -1.54
C LYS A 101 13.96 -4.62 -2.82
N GLU A 102 13.66 -5.90 -2.65
CA GLU A 102 13.40 -6.87 -3.71
C GLU A 102 11.98 -6.72 -4.28
N GLY A 103 11.09 -6.04 -3.56
CA GLY A 103 9.70 -5.82 -3.93
C GLY A 103 8.75 -6.85 -3.31
N ASN A 104 9.18 -7.59 -2.30
CA ASN A 104 8.28 -8.41 -1.51
C ASN A 104 7.43 -7.52 -0.62
N ALA A 105 6.13 -7.72 -0.68
CA ALA A 105 5.12 -7.02 0.09
C ALA A 105 4.59 -7.99 1.15
N VAL A 106 5.07 -7.86 2.38
CA VAL A 106 4.73 -8.72 3.51
C VAL A 106 3.66 -8.03 4.35
N TYR A 107 2.55 -8.72 4.58
CA TYR A 107 1.53 -8.20 5.49
C TYR A 107 2.09 -8.02 6.90
N THR A 108 1.76 -6.88 7.53
CA THR A 108 2.11 -6.65 8.93
C THR A 108 0.99 -5.94 9.67
N LYS A 109 0.80 -6.32 10.95
CA LYS A 109 0.06 -5.54 11.94
C LYS A 109 0.99 -4.70 12.82
N ASP A 110 2.27 -5.05 12.80
CA ASP A 110 3.30 -4.39 13.59
C ASP A 110 3.98 -3.34 12.71
N ILE A 111 3.64 -2.08 12.98
CA ILE A 111 4.32 -0.90 12.44
C ILE A 111 5.25 -0.29 13.50
N GLY A 112 5.50 -1.00 14.60
CA GLY A 112 6.32 -0.55 15.72
C GLY A 112 5.78 0.74 16.34
N HIS A 113 6.64 1.75 16.38
CA HIS A 113 6.34 3.09 16.92
C HIS A 113 5.94 4.09 15.81
N LEU A 114 5.75 3.63 14.58
CA LEU A 114 5.40 4.49 13.45
C LEU A 114 3.93 4.91 13.53
N CYS A 115 3.66 6.14 13.11
CA CYS A 115 2.30 6.65 12.90
C CYS A 115 2.14 6.98 11.42
N ILE A 116 1.12 6.39 10.78
CA ILE A 116 0.79 6.67 9.39
C ILE A 116 -0.39 7.64 9.38
N LEU A 117 -0.17 8.84 8.87
CA LEU A 117 -1.22 9.84 8.67
C LEU A 117 -1.60 9.87 7.19
N LEU A 118 -2.87 9.59 6.91
CA LEU A 118 -3.44 9.63 5.56
C LEU A 118 -4.34 10.86 5.45
N SER A 119 -4.30 11.53 4.29
CA SER A 119 -5.12 12.70 3.94
C SER A 119 -6.11 12.36 2.84
#